data_AF-A0A976IF37-F1
#
_entry.id   AF-A0A976IF37-F1
#
_cell.length_a   1.000
_cell.length_b   1.000
_cell.length_c   1.000
_cell.angle_alpha   90.00
_cell.angle_beta   90.00
_cell.angle_gamma   90.00
#
_symmetry.space_group_name_H-M   'P 1'
#
loop_
_entity.id
_entity.type
_entity.pdbx_description
1 polymer ?
#
loop_
_entity_poly.entity_id
_entity_poly.type
_entity_poly.pdbx_seq_one_letter_code
_entity_poly.pdbx_strand_id
1 'polypeptide(L)'
;MHRSVMQSGIALRERVLLGVRHFCKSIRLPTPSKYTENKELTGLAGILQADNHVLTVKAQHLMSMGLMAAVPLAFVLSPSPLAFPVDLALGVIVPMHAHIGINSVISDYVPLKMRTFARLGWLGATSLMFLGLLRVNLEGPGITEVAKTIWRESPNKKVVKA
;
A
#
# COMPACT_ATOMS: atom_id res chain seq x y z
N MET A 1 68.99 51.03 -25.70
CA MET A 1 69.14 49.56 -25.58
C MET A 1 68.67 49.16 -24.18
N HIS A 2 67.39 49.01 -23.83
CA HIS A 2 66.27 48.20 -24.32
C HIS A 2 66.47 46.68 -24.18
N ARG A 3 66.07 46.11 -23.03
CA ARG A 3 65.46 44.77 -22.83
C ARG A 3 65.35 44.45 -21.33
N SER A 4 64.20 44.72 -20.69
CA SER A 4 63.83 44.07 -19.41
C SER A 4 62.36 44.33 -19.03
N VAL A 5 61.38 43.90 -19.83
CA VAL A 5 59.95 43.94 -19.41
C VAL A 5 59.10 42.81 -20.02
N MET A 6 59.65 41.62 -20.26
CA MET A 6 58.89 40.56 -20.98
C MET A 6 58.93 39.16 -20.35
N GLN A 7 59.05 39.06 -19.03
CA GLN A 7 58.93 37.75 -18.34
C GLN A 7 57.85 37.68 -17.25
N SER A 8 57.21 38.79 -16.86
CA SER A 8 56.19 38.77 -15.80
C SER A 8 54.77 38.37 -16.27
N GLY A 9 54.48 38.39 -17.57
CA GLY A 9 53.14 38.12 -18.10
C GLY A 9 52.76 36.63 -18.21
N ILE A 10 53.72 35.73 -18.31
CA ILE A 10 53.46 34.30 -18.56
C ILE A 10 53.04 33.59 -17.27
N ALA A 11 53.69 33.90 -16.15
CA ALA A 11 53.42 33.29 -14.85
C ALA A 11 52.02 33.63 -14.28
N LEU A 12 51.47 34.79 -14.62
CA LEU A 12 50.13 35.19 -14.17
C LEU A 12 49.01 34.48 -14.97
N ARG A 13 49.27 34.14 -16.24
CA ARG A 13 48.30 33.48 -17.12
C ARG A 13 48.10 32.01 -16.78
N GLU A 14 49.15 31.33 -16.31
CA GLU A 14 49.08 29.93 -15.86
C GLU A 14 48.25 29.76 -14.58
N ARG A 15 48.36 30.69 -13.62
CA ARG A 15 47.61 30.60 -12.35
C ARG A 15 46.12 30.82 -12.52
N VAL A 16 45.70 31.71 -13.43
CA VAL A 16 44.28 31.94 -13.74
C VAL A 16 43.66 30.72 -14.44
N LEU A 17 44.39 30.09 -15.37
CA LEU A 17 43.91 28.88 -16.06
C LEU A 17 43.82 27.67 -15.12
N LEU A 18 44.71 27.55 -14.13
CA LEU A 18 44.62 26.52 -13.09
C LEU A 18 43.41 26.76 -12.16
N GLY A 19 43.16 28.00 -11.74
CA GLY A 19 42.01 28.36 -10.90
C GLY A 19 40.66 28.04 -11.54
N VAL A 20 40.50 28.35 -12.83
CA VAL A 20 39.25 28.07 -13.58
C VAL A 20 39.05 26.56 -13.80
N ARG A 21 40.13 25.81 -14.04
CA ARG A 21 40.06 24.33 -14.17
C ARG A 21 39.66 23.64 -12.87
N HIS A 22 40.07 24.16 -11.71
CA HIS A 22 39.66 23.62 -10.41
C HIS A 22 38.21 23.98 -10.06
N PHE A 23 37.75 25.17 -10.44
CA PHE A 23 36.37 25.59 -10.20
C PHE A 23 35.34 24.75 -10.99
N CYS A 24 35.58 24.53 -12.29
CA CYS A 24 34.74 23.63 -13.12
C CYS A 24 34.77 22.16 -12.65
N LYS A 25 35.81 21.72 -11.94
CA LYS A 25 35.88 20.37 -11.36
C LYS A 25 35.05 20.23 -10.08
N SER A 26 34.74 21.34 -9.39
CA SER A 26 33.90 21.37 -8.19
C SER A 26 32.40 21.47 -8.49
N ILE A 27 32.03 22.00 -9.66
CA ILE A 27 30.67 21.90 -10.23
C ILE A 27 30.52 20.55 -10.95
N ARG A 28 31.08 19.48 -10.37
CA ARG A 28 30.73 18.13 -10.75
C ARG A 28 29.37 17.91 -10.12
N LEU A 29 28.31 18.08 -10.92
CA LEU A 29 26.95 17.67 -10.62
C LEU A 29 27.02 16.39 -9.76
N PRO A 30 26.33 16.32 -8.60
CA PRO A 30 26.30 15.09 -7.83
C PRO A 30 25.97 13.96 -8.81
N THR A 31 26.75 12.88 -8.77
CA THR A 31 26.50 11.68 -9.59
C THR A 31 25.00 11.43 -9.58
N PRO A 32 24.32 11.31 -10.73
CA PRO A 32 22.88 11.15 -10.77
C PRO A 32 22.56 10.01 -9.81
N SER A 33 21.79 10.30 -8.76
CA SER A 33 21.38 9.29 -7.81
C SER A 33 20.79 8.16 -8.63
N LYS A 34 21.44 7.00 -8.65
CA LYS A 34 20.90 5.85 -9.37
C LYS A 34 19.49 5.66 -8.83
N TYR A 35 18.50 5.73 -9.71
CA TYR A 35 17.15 5.34 -9.34
C TYR A 35 17.24 3.91 -8.85
N THR A 36 17.13 3.73 -7.53
CA THR A 36 17.03 2.40 -6.95
C THR A 36 15.69 1.88 -7.41
N GLU A 37 15.69 1.06 -8.45
CA GLU A 37 14.49 0.35 -8.86
C GLU A 37 13.93 -0.38 -7.64
N ASN A 38 12.64 -0.18 -7.35
CA ASN A 38 11.97 -0.86 -6.27
C ASN A 38 12.02 -2.35 -6.59
N LYS A 39 12.85 -3.09 -5.85
CA LYS A 39 12.88 -4.55 -6.00
C LYS A 39 11.52 -5.08 -5.58
N GLU A 40 10.87 -5.80 -6.49
CA GLU A 40 9.65 -6.52 -6.14
C GLU A 40 9.98 -7.50 -5.02
N LEU A 41 9.28 -7.34 -3.89
CA LEU A 41 9.46 -8.20 -2.73
C LEU A 41 8.57 -9.42 -2.88
N THR A 42 9.16 -10.59 -2.77
CA THR A 42 8.47 -11.88 -2.84
C THR A 42 8.50 -12.59 -1.48
N GLY A 43 7.72 -13.66 -1.34
CA GLY A 43 7.63 -14.45 -0.11
C GLY A 43 7.01 -13.67 1.06
N LEU A 44 7.49 -13.92 2.27
CA LEU A 44 6.95 -13.29 3.50
C LEU A 44 7.10 -11.76 3.50
N ALA A 45 8.19 -11.25 2.92
CA ALA A 45 8.39 -9.81 2.77
C ALA A 45 7.36 -9.19 1.82
N GLY A 46 6.95 -9.91 0.77
CA GLY A 46 5.88 -9.50 -0.13
C GLY A 46 4.49 -9.49 0.51
N ILE A 47 4.22 -10.42 1.44
CA ILE A 47 2.98 -10.42 2.23
C ILE A 47 2.96 -9.20 3.16
N LEU A 48 4.07 -8.92 3.85
CA LEU A 48 4.17 -7.77 4.73
C LEU A 48 4.15 -6.43 3.96
N GLN A 49 4.74 -6.40 2.76
CA GLN A 49 4.76 -5.25 1.86
C GLN A 49 3.87 -5.46 0.64
N ALA A 50 2.58 -5.66 0.91
CA ALA A 50 1.60 -6.05 -0.10
C ALA A 50 1.37 -5.00 -1.21
N ASP A 51 1.83 -3.76 -1.06
CA ASP A 51 1.72 -2.68 -2.04
C ASP A 51 2.90 -2.60 -3.04
N ASN A 52 3.93 -3.44 -2.88
CA ASN A 52 5.20 -3.31 -3.62
C ASN A 52 5.31 -4.21 -4.88
N HIS A 53 4.31 -5.03 -5.20
CA HIS A 53 4.39 -5.97 -6.33
C HIS A 53 3.30 -5.70 -7.37
N VAL A 54 3.62 -5.74 -8.66
CA VAL A 54 2.64 -5.54 -9.74
C VAL A 54 1.47 -6.53 -9.65
N LEU A 55 1.72 -7.76 -9.20
CA LEU A 55 0.67 -8.77 -9.04
C LEU A 55 -0.34 -8.41 -7.96
N THR A 56 0.11 -7.85 -6.83
CA THR A 56 -0.79 -7.47 -5.73
C THR A 56 -1.63 -6.26 -6.11
N VAL A 57 -1.08 -5.33 -6.88
CA VAL A 57 -1.85 -4.20 -7.46
C VAL A 57 -2.92 -4.70 -8.43
N LYS A 58 -2.59 -5.65 -9.31
CA LYS A 58 -3.59 -6.28 -10.21
C LYS A 58 -4.67 -7.02 -9.43
N ALA A 59 -4.28 -7.79 -8.41
CA ALA A 59 -5.21 -8.47 -7.53
C ALA A 59 -6.12 -7.47 -6.82
N GLN A 60 -5.60 -6.31 -6.39
CA GLN A 60 -6.39 -5.27 -5.77
C GLN A 60 -7.49 -4.74 -6.69
N HIS A 61 -7.17 -4.45 -7.95
CA HIS A 61 -8.17 -4.03 -8.93
C HIS A 61 -9.22 -5.11 -9.19
N LEU A 62 -8.80 -6.38 -9.31
CA LEU A 62 -9.71 -7.50 -9.49
C LEU A 62 -10.68 -7.63 -8.29
N MET A 63 -10.16 -7.51 -7.07
CA MET A 63 -10.96 -7.56 -5.85
C MET A 63 -11.91 -6.36 -5.74
N SER A 64 -11.50 -5.15 -6.15
CA SER A 64 -12.39 -3.99 -6.21
C SER A 64 -13.56 -4.23 -7.17
N MET A 65 -13.29 -4.77 -8.36
CA MET A 65 -14.35 -5.13 -9.32
C MET A 65 -15.24 -6.25 -8.78
N GLY A 66 -14.64 -7.24 -8.11
CA GLY A 66 -15.35 -8.32 -7.45
C GLY A 66 -16.29 -7.80 -6.37
N LEU A 67 -15.84 -6.90 -5.50
CA LEU A 67 -16.67 -6.27 -4.46
C LEU A 67 -17.81 -5.44 -5.06
N MET A 68 -17.53 -4.70 -6.14
CA MET A 68 -18.56 -3.91 -6.84
C MET A 68 -19.73 -4.79 -7.31
N ALA A 69 -19.47 -6.02 -7.75
CA ALA A 69 -20.52 -6.98 -8.12
C ALA A 69 -21.07 -7.76 -6.91
N ALA A 70 -20.22 -8.15 -5.97
CA ALA A 70 -20.59 -9.00 -4.85
C ALA A 70 -21.49 -8.28 -3.85
N VAL A 71 -21.30 -6.98 -3.59
CA VAL A 71 -22.10 -6.20 -2.64
C VAL A 71 -23.59 -6.12 -3.04
N PRO A 72 -23.98 -5.70 -4.26
CA PRO A 72 -25.38 -5.71 -4.66
C PRO A 72 -25.95 -7.13 -4.73
N LEU A 73 -25.15 -8.12 -5.15
CA LEU A 73 -25.57 -9.52 -5.18
C LEU A 73 -25.89 -10.04 -3.77
N ALA A 74 -25.02 -9.76 -2.80
CA ALA A 74 -25.23 -10.03 -1.38
C ALA A 74 -26.53 -9.39 -0.87
N PHE A 75 -26.82 -8.15 -1.28
CA PHE A 75 -28.04 -7.47 -0.89
C PHE A 75 -29.30 -8.11 -1.49
N VAL A 76 -29.25 -8.67 -2.69
CA VAL A 76 -30.42 -9.34 -3.30
C VAL A 76 -30.64 -10.73 -2.72
N LEU A 77 -29.56 -11.50 -2.51
CA LEU A 77 -29.67 -12.91 -2.15
C LEU A 77 -30.04 -13.15 -0.68
N SER A 78 -29.77 -12.23 0.23
CA SER A 78 -30.07 -12.43 1.66
C SER A 78 -31.55 -12.10 1.99
N PRO A 79 -32.30 -12.89 2.80
CA PRO A 79 -31.96 -14.13 3.48
C PRO A 79 -32.27 -15.34 2.59
N SER A 80 -31.25 -15.94 1.99
CA SER A 80 -31.39 -17.22 1.32
C SER A 80 -30.14 -18.07 1.50
N PRO A 81 -30.24 -19.40 1.44
CA PRO A 81 -29.07 -20.29 1.45
C PRO A 81 -28.09 -20.03 0.30
N LEU A 82 -28.55 -19.40 -0.79
CA LEU A 82 -27.71 -19.01 -1.93
C LEU A 82 -26.75 -17.86 -1.59
N ALA A 83 -26.96 -17.15 -0.47
CA ALA A 83 -26.03 -16.14 0.03
C ALA A 83 -24.75 -16.74 0.62
N PHE A 84 -24.76 -18.00 1.08
CA PHE A 84 -23.59 -18.65 1.70
C PHE A 84 -22.29 -18.61 0.86
N PRO A 85 -22.28 -18.97 -0.44
CA PRO A 85 -21.06 -18.85 -1.26
C PRO A 85 -20.62 -17.39 -1.43
N VAL A 86 -21.55 -16.44 -1.47
CA VAL A 86 -21.24 -15.01 -1.54
C VAL A 86 -20.63 -14.52 -0.23
N ASP A 87 -21.17 -14.96 0.91
CA ASP A 87 -20.63 -14.69 2.24
C ASP A 87 -19.21 -15.22 2.40
N LEU A 88 -18.93 -16.45 1.95
CA LEU A 88 -17.58 -17.01 1.94
C LEU A 88 -16.62 -16.20 1.06
N ALA A 89 -17.06 -15.81 -0.14
CA ALA A 89 -16.25 -14.98 -1.03
C ALA A 89 -15.95 -13.60 -0.40
N LEU A 90 -16.95 -12.93 0.18
CA LEU A 90 -16.78 -11.67 0.90
C LEU A 90 -15.85 -11.81 2.10
N GLY A 91 -15.92 -12.94 2.81
CA GLY A 91 -15.04 -13.26 3.94
C GLY A 91 -13.56 -13.34 3.57
N VAL A 92 -13.22 -13.62 2.30
CA VAL A 92 -11.84 -13.63 1.79
C VAL A 92 -11.48 -12.30 1.12
N ILE A 93 -12.34 -11.82 0.23
CA ILE A 93 -12.07 -10.66 -0.62
C ILE A 93 -11.97 -9.39 0.23
N VAL A 94 -12.83 -9.21 1.24
CA VAL A 94 -12.82 -8.00 2.08
C VAL A 94 -11.49 -7.86 2.86
N PRO A 95 -11.00 -8.89 3.58
CA PRO A 95 -9.68 -8.82 4.22
C PRO A 95 -8.53 -8.61 3.26
N MET A 96 -8.51 -9.31 2.13
CA MET A 96 -7.43 -9.16 1.17
C MET A 96 -7.41 -7.76 0.55
N HIS A 97 -8.57 -7.21 0.20
CA HIS A 97 -8.70 -5.85 -0.34
C HIS A 97 -8.24 -4.79 0.67
N ALA A 98 -8.68 -4.92 1.93
CA ALA A 98 -8.28 -4.04 3.02
C ALA A 98 -6.77 -4.17 3.32
N HIS A 99 -6.22 -5.39 3.24
CA HIS A 99 -4.81 -5.64 3.51
C HIS A 99 -3.92 -4.84 2.57
N ILE A 100 -4.15 -4.98 1.26
CA ILE A 100 -3.35 -4.29 0.24
C ILE A 100 -3.58 -2.78 0.31
N GLY A 101 -4.84 -2.34 0.45
CA GLY A 101 -5.19 -0.92 0.47
C GLY A 101 -4.57 -0.15 1.64
N ILE A 102 -4.64 -0.70 2.85
CA ILE A 102 -4.04 -0.04 4.03
C ILE A 102 -2.51 -0.12 4.00
N ASN A 103 -1.90 -1.14 3.39
CA ASN A 103 -0.46 -1.13 3.17
C ASN A 103 0.00 0.06 2.31
N SER A 104 -0.78 0.48 1.29
CA SER A 104 -0.53 1.71 0.54
C SER A 104 -0.67 2.96 1.43
N VAL A 105 -1.70 3.03 2.27
CA VAL A 105 -1.88 4.14 3.23
C VAL A 105 -0.69 4.21 4.22
N ILE A 106 -0.22 3.06 4.70
CA ILE A 106 0.95 2.98 5.59
C ILE A 106 2.21 3.49 4.87
N SER A 107 2.38 3.20 3.58
CA SER A 107 3.48 3.75 2.78
C SER A 107 3.44 5.28 2.69
N ASP A 108 2.26 5.85 2.52
CA ASP A 108 2.08 7.28 2.31
C ASP A 108 2.28 8.08 3.60
N TYR A 109 1.77 7.57 4.74
CA TYR A 109 1.66 8.37 5.97
C TYR A 109 2.57 7.92 7.12
N VAL A 110 3.08 6.69 7.13
CA VAL A 110 3.91 6.20 8.24
C VAL A 110 5.41 6.41 7.95
N PRO A 111 6.15 7.06 8.87
CA PRO A 111 7.58 7.28 8.71
C PRO A 111 8.35 5.95 8.62
N LEU A 112 9.43 5.93 7.83
CA LEU A 112 10.17 4.70 7.50
C LEU A 112 10.59 3.88 8.74
N LYS A 113 10.96 4.57 9.83
CA LYS A 113 11.41 3.93 11.08
C LYS A 113 10.33 3.07 11.75
N MET A 114 9.05 3.41 11.57
CA MET A 114 7.91 2.73 12.21
C MET A 114 7.11 1.87 11.24
N ARG A 115 7.39 1.98 9.93
CA ARG A 115 6.61 1.35 8.87
C ARG A 115 6.51 -0.16 9.04
N THR A 116 7.60 -0.84 9.37
CA THR A 116 7.60 -2.30 9.55
C THR A 116 6.68 -2.72 10.71
N PHE A 117 6.71 -2.01 11.83
CA PHE A 117 5.84 -2.29 12.97
C PHE A 117 4.37 -2.04 12.63
N ALA A 118 4.06 -0.95 11.92
CA ALA A 118 2.70 -0.66 11.47
C ALA A 118 2.17 -1.76 10.54
N ARG A 119 2.99 -2.22 9.58
CA ARG A 119 2.61 -3.30 8.66
C ARG A 119 2.43 -4.64 9.38
N LEU A 120 3.27 -4.95 10.37
CA LEU A 120 3.12 -6.17 11.18
C LEU A 120 1.84 -6.14 12.01
N GLY A 121 1.55 -5.01 12.66
CA GLY A 121 0.30 -4.81 13.39
C GLY A 121 -0.92 -4.94 12.48
N TRP A 122 -0.84 -4.36 11.28
CA TRP A 122 -1.90 -4.46 10.28
C TRP A 122 -2.09 -5.87 9.73
N LEU A 123 -1.00 -6.61 9.51
CA LEU A 123 -1.05 -8.03 9.14
C LEU A 123 -1.79 -8.83 10.22
N GLY A 124 -1.47 -8.62 11.50
CA GLY A 124 -2.19 -9.24 12.62
C GLY A 124 -3.68 -8.89 12.62
N ALA A 125 -4.02 -7.61 12.44
CA ALA A 125 -5.42 -7.16 12.35
C ALA A 125 -6.16 -7.80 11.18
N THR A 126 -5.51 -7.92 10.01
CA THR A 126 -6.07 -8.57 8.83
C THR A 126 -6.32 -10.05 9.08
N SER A 127 -5.37 -10.76 9.70
CA SER A 127 -5.53 -12.18 10.05
C SER A 127 -6.67 -12.40 11.03
N LEU A 128 -6.80 -11.54 12.05
CA LEU A 128 -7.93 -11.59 12.99
C LEU A 128 -9.26 -11.33 12.29
N MET A 129 -9.30 -10.35 11.38
CA MET A 129 -10.50 -10.06 10.59
C MET A 129 -10.88 -11.25 9.71
N PHE A 130 -9.91 -11.86 9.02
CA PHE A 130 -10.14 -13.04 8.19
C PHE A 130 -10.71 -14.21 9.01
N LEU A 131 -10.11 -14.55 10.15
CA LEU A 131 -10.58 -15.63 11.02
C LEU A 131 -11.95 -15.32 11.62
N GLY A 132 -12.20 -14.06 12.00
CA GLY A 132 -13.48 -13.61 12.52
C GLY A 132 -14.60 -13.74 11.49
N LEU A 133 -14.37 -13.28 10.26
CA LEU A 133 -15.32 -13.40 9.15
C LEU A 133 -15.55 -14.86 8.75
N LEU A 134 -14.49 -15.67 8.73
CA LEU A 134 -14.61 -17.11 8.47
C LEU A 134 -15.47 -17.80 9.53
N ARG A 135 -15.27 -17.50 10.82
CA ARG A 135 -16.08 -18.04 11.91
C ARG A 135 -17.54 -17.63 11.81
N VAL A 136 -17.82 -16.36 11.48
CA VAL A 136 -19.20 -15.85 11.26
C VAL A 136 -19.89 -16.56 10.10
N ASN A 137 -19.16 -16.92 9.04
CA ASN A 137 -19.72 -17.63 7.90
C ASN A 137 -19.96 -19.12 8.17
N LEU A 138 -19.08 -19.78 8.92
CA LEU A 138 -19.17 -21.23 9.14
C LEU A 138 -20.09 -21.61 10.32
N GLU A 139 -20.02 -20.86 11.41
CA GLU A 139 -20.77 -21.16 12.64
C GLU A 139 -21.93 -20.18 12.87
N GLY A 140 -21.89 -19.02 12.22
CA GLY A 140 -22.88 -17.97 12.36
C GLY A 140 -23.87 -17.90 11.20
N PRO A 141 -24.72 -16.85 11.20
CA PRO A 141 -25.73 -16.66 10.16
C PRO A 141 -25.17 -16.15 8.82
N GLY A 142 -23.86 -15.89 8.70
CA GLY A 142 -23.23 -15.29 7.51
C GLY A 142 -23.15 -13.76 7.57
N ILE A 143 -22.13 -13.19 6.92
CA ILE A 143 -21.83 -11.75 6.97
C ILE A 143 -23.01 -10.91 6.46
N THR A 144 -23.68 -11.34 5.40
CA THR A 144 -24.80 -10.59 4.82
C THR A 144 -26.04 -10.57 5.71
N GLU A 145 -26.37 -11.68 6.36
CA GLU A 145 -27.45 -11.69 7.36
C GLU A 145 -27.09 -10.89 8.61
N VAL A 146 -25.85 -10.95 9.10
CA VAL A 146 -25.40 -10.07 10.19
C VAL A 146 -25.60 -8.60 9.80
N ALA A 147 -25.18 -8.20 8.60
CA ALA A 147 -25.37 -6.83 8.14
C ALA A 147 -26.86 -6.44 8.04
N LYS A 148 -27.73 -7.32 7.53
CA LYS A 148 -29.17 -7.02 7.41
C LYS A 148 -29.92 -7.06 8.72
N THR A 149 -29.51 -7.90 9.67
CA THR A 149 -30.14 -7.94 11.00
C THR A 149 -29.91 -6.66 11.78
N ILE A 150 -28.77 -5.97 11.58
CA ILE A 150 -28.54 -4.61 12.11
C ILE A 150 -29.57 -3.62 11.55
N TRP A 151 -30.01 -3.80 10.29
CA TRP A 151 -30.93 -2.89 9.61
C TRP A 151 -32.42 -3.22 9.82
N ARG A 152 -32.74 -4.48 10.15
CA ARG A 152 -34.11 -4.92 10.44
C ARG A 152 -34.50 -4.49 11.86
N GLU A 153 -35.79 -4.24 12.09
CA GLU A 153 -36.27 -4.01 13.45
C GLU A 153 -35.98 -5.23 14.34
N SER A 154 -35.57 -4.96 15.59
CA SER A 154 -35.32 -6.04 16.56
C SER A 154 -36.57 -6.92 16.70
N PRO A 155 -36.46 -8.25 16.59
CA PRO A 155 -37.59 -9.14 16.78
C PRO A 155 -38.26 -8.97 18.15
N ASN A 156 -37.50 -8.53 19.17
CA ASN A 156 -38.01 -8.27 20.51
C ASN A 156 -38.94 -7.04 20.61
N LYS A 157 -38.92 -6.11 19.65
CA LYS A 157 -39.81 -4.95 19.65
C LYS A 157 -41.28 -5.34 19.49
N LYS A 158 -41.56 -6.48 18.84
CA LYS A 158 -42.93 -6.99 18.64
C LYS A 158 -43.49 -7.70 19.87
N VAL A 159 -42.62 -8.35 20.65
CA VAL A 159 -42.99 -9.09 21.87
C VAL A 159 -43.40 -8.15 23.01
N VAL A 160 -42.80 -6.96 23.10
CA VAL A 160 -43.14 -5.95 24.12
C VAL A 160 -44.47 -5.22 23.83
N LYS A 161 -44.96 -5.31 22.58
CA LYS A 161 -46.18 -4.62 22.14
C LYS A 161 -47.42 -5.53 22.05
N ALA A 162 -47.26 -6.84 22.27
CA ALA A 162 -48.34 -7.83 22.29
C ALA A 162 -48.70 -8.15 23.75
#